data_AF-A0A7Y3A6X7-F1
#
_entry.id   AF-A0A7Y3A6X7-F1
#
_cell.length_a   1.000
_cell.length_b   1.000
_cell.length_c   1.000
_cell.angle_alpha   90.00
_cell.angle_beta   90.00
_cell.angle_gamma   90.00
#
_symmetry.space_group_name_H-M   'P 1'
#
loop_
_entity.id
_entity.type
_entity.pdbx_description
1 polymer ?
#
loop_
_entity_poly.entity_id
_entity_poly.type
_entity_poly.pdbx_seq_one_letter_code
_entity_poly.pdbx_strand_id
1 'polypeptide(L)'
;MRYLIILFLSLLALPFYAQNMNNTDTEEYKSRLKVSPIQFGQSYFEISYERFINDGKHSLQFSPMVMLKKNSYEEFSGIQFETQYRIYLKKLRKDVQQTWIFTNIDLYSGVYANAMTYNEEEVWNSYFDPVTNMEVTRTRNSDIFAAEGGLFVGLELVASKRIVIDFTLGGRVRYSDVDDEIIPEDPNYQYYNYYDVFDLG
;
A
#
# COMPACT_ATOMS: atom_id res chain seq x y z
N MET A 1 18.18 6.25 -8.74
CA MET A 1 18.43 4.93 -8.08
C MET A 1 19.41 4.96 -6.91
N ARG A 2 20.64 5.48 -7.01
CA ARG A 2 21.63 5.44 -5.90
C ARG A 2 21.15 6.04 -4.57
N TYR A 3 20.47 7.19 -4.62
CA TYR A 3 19.93 7.85 -3.41
C TYR A 3 18.76 7.09 -2.77
N LEU A 4 17.95 6.39 -3.59
CA LEU A 4 16.85 5.55 -3.14
C LEU A 4 17.36 4.33 -2.35
N ILE A 5 18.47 3.74 -2.79
CA ILE A 5 19.14 2.63 -2.08
C ILE A 5 19.69 3.10 -0.73
N ILE A 6 20.27 4.31 -0.65
CA ILE A 6 20.79 4.86 0.60
C ILE A 6 19.64 5.17 1.58
N LEU A 7 18.53 5.75 1.09
CA LEU A 7 17.32 5.98 1.89
C LEU A 7 16.77 4.67 2.46
N PHE A 8 16.66 3.64 1.62
CA PHE A 8 16.17 2.32 2.01
C PHE A 8 17.09 1.65 3.06
N LEU A 9 18.41 1.71 2.87
CA LEU A 9 19.39 1.22 3.84
C LEU A 9 19.34 1.98 5.18
N SER A 10 19.05 3.28 5.16
CA SER A 10 18.92 4.08 6.38
C SER A 10 17.66 3.73 7.19
N LEU A 11 16.55 3.40 6.50
CA LEU A 11 15.30 2.94 7.14
C LEU A 11 15.47 1.56 7.80
N LEU A 12 16.31 0.69 7.22
CA LEU A 12 16.65 -0.62 7.79
C LEU A 12 17.51 -0.51 9.08
N ALA A 13 18.12 0.65 9.36
CA ALA A 13 18.91 0.86 10.57
C ALA A 13 18.08 1.33 11.78
N LEU A 14 16.87 1.85 11.58
CA LEU A 14 15.96 2.29 12.64
C LEU A 14 15.44 1.19 13.59
N PRO A 15 15.17 -0.07 13.16
CA PRO A 15 14.68 -1.10 14.07
C PRO A 15 15.69 -1.56 15.13
N PHE A 16 16.98 -1.24 15.00
CA PHE A 16 17.99 -1.59 16.01
C PHE A 16 17.84 -0.79 17.31
N TYR A 17 17.31 0.44 17.25
CA TYR A 17 17.06 1.26 18.45
C TYR A 17 15.72 0.96 19.13
N ALA A 18 14.82 0.25 18.46
CA ALA A 18 13.51 -0.11 18.99
C ALA A 18 13.52 -1.35 19.90
N GLN A 19 14.65 -2.07 20.02
CA GLN A 19 14.77 -3.34 20.76
C GLN A 19 15.34 -3.21 22.19
N ASN A 20 15.16 -2.07 22.86
CA ASN A 20 15.39 -2.01 24.31
C ASN A 20 14.29 -2.78 25.04
N MET A 21 14.49 -4.10 25.17
CA MET A 21 13.60 -5.04 25.83
C MET A 21 13.90 -5.08 27.33
N ASN A 22 12.98 -4.58 28.14
CA ASN A 22 12.86 -5.03 29.52
C ASN A 22 12.15 -6.40 29.51
N ASN A 23 12.83 -7.41 30.03
CA ASN A 23 12.37 -8.79 30.17
C ASN A 23 11.20 -8.90 31.17
N THR A 24 9.99 -8.60 30.70
CA THR A 24 8.76 -9.05 31.37
C THR A 24 7.91 -9.74 30.31
N ASP A 25 7.72 -11.06 30.48
CA ASP A 25 7.06 -12.01 29.58
C ASP A 25 5.60 -11.68 29.20
N THR A 26 5.09 -10.50 29.58
CA THR A 26 3.71 -10.07 29.40
C THR A 26 3.55 -8.68 28.79
N GLU A 27 4.62 -7.90 28.57
CA GLU A 27 4.48 -6.59 27.92
C GLU A 27 4.35 -6.74 26.40
N GLU A 28 3.13 -6.47 25.94
CA GLU A 28 2.79 -6.29 24.54
C GLU A 28 3.74 -5.25 23.92
N TYR A 29 4.54 -5.64 22.90
CA TYR A 29 5.51 -4.75 22.28
C TYR A 29 4.86 -3.42 21.89
N LYS A 30 5.40 -2.31 22.43
CA LYS A 30 4.87 -0.96 22.15
C LYS A 30 4.97 -0.58 20.68
N SER A 31 5.84 -1.24 19.92
CA SER A 31 6.02 -1.02 18.49
C SER A 31 6.13 -2.33 17.73
N ARG A 32 5.62 -2.35 16.50
CA ARG A 32 5.74 -3.49 15.57
C ARG A 32 6.19 -2.99 14.21
N LEU A 33 7.04 -3.78 13.55
CA LEU A 33 7.40 -3.61 12.15
C LEU A 33 6.79 -4.79 11.38
N LYS A 34 5.97 -4.49 10.38
CA LYS A 34 5.26 -5.46 9.55
C LYS A 34 5.80 -5.36 8.12
N VAL A 35 5.87 -6.49 7.44
CA VAL A 35 6.16 -6.57 5.99
C VAL A 35 5.02 -7.37 5.41
N SER A 36 4.34 -6.82 4.40
CA SER A 36 3.17 -7.47 3.79
C SER A 36 3.56 -8.10 2.44
N PRO A 37 3.84 -9.41 2.37
CA PRO A 37 4.27 -10.06 1.13
C PRO A 37 3.12 -10.27 0.14
N ILE A 38 1.86 -10.22 0.59
CA ILE A 38 0.68 -10.38 -0.27
C ILE A 38 0.66 -9.31 -1.36
N GLN A 39 1.16 -8.12 -1.02
CA GLN A 39 1.28 -6.97 -1.90
C GLN A 39 2.19 -7.23 -3.12
N PHE A 40 3.12 -8.19 -3.04
CA PHE A 40 3.97 -8.56 -4.19
C PHE A 40 3.17 -9.14 -5.35
N GLY A 41 2.05 -9.80 -5.08
CA GLY A 41 1.16 -10.31 -6.13
C GLY A 41 0.49 -9.20 -6.93
N GLN A 42 0.45 -7.99 -6.37
CA GLN A 42 -0.13 -6.80 -6.99
C GLN A 42 0.95 -5.79 -7.43
N SER A 43 2.24 -6.17 -7.44
CA SER A 43 3.35 -5.26 -7.78
C SER A 43 3.63 -4.15 -6.75
N TYR A 44 3.30 -4.38 -5.48
CA TYR A 44 3.54 -3.44 -4.38
C TYR A 44 4.51 -4.03 -3.34
N PHE A 45 5.44 -3.21 -2.86
CA PHE A 45 6.26 -3.51 -1.68
C PHE A 45 5.83 -2.62 -0.52
N GLU A 46 5.29 -3.21 0.55
CA GLU A 46 4.79 -2.48 1.72
C GLU A 46 5.56 -2.85 3.00
N ILE A 47 6.02 -1.82 3.71
CA ILE A 47 6.51 -1.94 5.09
C ILE A 47 5.61 -1.09 5.97
N SER A 48 5.17 -1.64 7.09
CA SER A 48 4.34 -0.91 8.05
C SER A 48 5.03 -0.80 9.40
N TYR A 49 5.01 0.39 9.99
CA TYR A 49 5.39 0.60 11.39
C TYR A 49 4.14 0.93 12.21
N GLU A 50 3.94 0.23 13.31
CA GLU A 50 2.81 0.43 14.21
C GLU A 50 3.30 0.75 15.62
N ARG A 51 2.71 1.78 16.24
CA ARG A 51 2.96 2.18 17.62
C ARG A 51 1.68 2.03 18.44
N PHE A 52 1.73 1.19 19.46
CA PHE A 52 0.66 1.04 20.45
C PHE A 52 0.71 2.15 21.49
N ILE A 53 -0.46 2.65 21.87
CA ILE A 53 -0.68 3.75 22.80
C ILE A 53 -1.79 3.31 23.78
N ASN A 54 -1.80 3.89 24.99
CA ASN A 54 -2.84 3.64 26.00
C ASN A 54 -2.97 2.14 26.34
N ASP A 55 -1.84 1.52 26.72
CA ASP A 55 -1.74 0.09 27.06
C ASP A 55 -2.30 -0.82 25.96
N GLY A 56 -2.00 -0.46 24.71
CA GLY A 56 -2.40 -1.23 23.54
C GLY A 56 -3.86 -1.08 23.14
N LYS A 57 -4.66 -0.25 23.82
CA LYS A 57 -6.04 0.01 23.39
C LYS A 57 -6.09 0.69 22.03
N HIS A 58 -5.14 1.56 21.73
CA HIS A 58 -5.07 2.27 20.46
C HIS A 58 -3.73 1.99 19.77
N SER A 59 -3.67 2.11 18.46
CA SER A 59 -2.41 2.15 17.72
C SER A 59 -2.43 3.16 16.58
N LEU A 60 -1.24 3.65 16.23
CA LEU A 60 -1.00 4.47 15.06
C LEU A 60 -0.06 3.70 14.13
N GLN A 61 -0.48 3.48 12.90
CA GLN A 61 0.28 2.76 11.89
C GLN A 61 0.62 3.69 10.73
N PHE A 62 1.84 3.53 10.21
CA PHE A 62 2.32 4.18 8.99
C PHE A 62 2.81 3.10 8.03
N SER A 63 2.32 3.11 6.79
CA SER A 63 2.69 2.14 5.76
C SER A 63 3.17 2.86 4.49
N PRO A 64 4.47 3.16 4.37
CA PRO A 64 5.06 3.47 3.07
C PRO A 64 5.05 2.25 2.15
N MET A 65 4.75 2.51 0.89
CA MET A 65 4.63 1.49 -0.15
C MET A 65 5.24 1.99 -1.45
N VAL A 66 5.88 1.08 -2.19
CA VAL A 66 6.45 1.34 -3.52
C VAL A 66 5.72 0.46 -4.54
N MET A 67 5.30 1.08 -5.63
CA MET A 67 4.60 0.49 -6.76
C MET A 67 5.57 0.26 -7.91
N LEU A 68 5.66 -0.97 -8.42
CA LEU A 68 6.49 -1.32 -9.58
C LEU A 68 5.83 -2.45 -10.39
N LYS A 69 5.24 -2.11 -11.54
CA LYS A 69 4.74 -3.08 -12.52
C LYS A 69 5.36 -2.77 -13.88
N LYS A 70 5.79 -3.82 -14.56
CA LYS A 70 6.27 -3.73 -15.94
C LYS A 70 5.85 -5.01 -16.67
N ASN A 71 5.01 -4.86 -17.68
CA ASN A 71 4.65 -5.92 -18.61
C ASN A 71 4.84 -5.41 -20.05
N SER A 72 4.40 -6.16 -21.06
CA SER A 72 4.58 -5.79 -22.48
C SER A 72 3.73 -4.61 -22.96
N TYR A 73 2.70 -4.22 -22.20
CA TYR A 73 1.69 -3.24 -22.58
C TYR A 73 1.56 -2.07 -21.59
N GLU A 74 2.03 -2.25 -20.36
CA GLU A 74 1.79 -1.35 -19.24
C GLU A 74 3.03 -1.34 -18.33
N GLU A 75 3.48 -0.14 -17.99
CA GLU A 75 4.50 0.12 -16.99
C GLU A 75 3.94 1.15 -16.02
N PHE A 76 3.91 0.82 -14.72
CA PHE A 76 3.64 1.83 -13.70
C PHE A 76 4.65 1.80 -12.58
N SER A 77 4.98 2.99 -12.09
CA SER A 77 5.84 3.16 -10.93
C SER A 77 5.39 4.32 -10.08
N GLY A 78 5.48 4.17 -8.76
CA GLY A 78 5.05 5.22 -7.87
C GLY A 78 5.28 4.91 -6.41
N ILE A 79 4.77 5.80 -5.57
CA ILE A 79 4.82 5.67 -4.12
C ILE A 79 3.43 5.89 -3.53
N GLN A 80 3.16 5.17 -2.46
CA GLN A 80 1.93 5.29 -1.70
C GLN A 80 2.30 5.37 -0.22
N PHE A 81 1.55 6.17 0.52
CA PHE A 81 1.73 6.34 1.95
C PHE A 81 0.39 6.27 2.64
N GLU A 82 0.27 5.34 3.58
CA GLU A 82 -0.92 5.18 4.38
C GLU A 82 -0.65 5.47 5.86
N THR A 83 -1.62 6.09 6.52
CA THR A 83 -1.66 6.23 7.96
C THR A 83 -2.99 5.72 8.49
N GLN A 84 -2.95 4.88 9.52
CA GLN A 84 -4.14 4.35 10.18
C GLN A 84 -4.12 4.67 11.67
N TYR A 85 -5.26 5.08 12.21
CA TYR A 85 -5.50 5.14 13.64
C TYR A 85 -6.48 4.03 14.04
N ARG A 86 -6.01 3.06 14.81
CA ARG A 86 -6.75 1.85 15.20
C ARG A 86 -7.16 1.91 16.67
N ILE A 87 -8.37 1.47 16.95
CA ILE A 87 -8.99 1.33 18.26
C ILE A 87 -9.30 -0.16 18.44
N TYR A 88 -8.61 -0.81 19.37
CA TYR A 88 -8.80 -2.21 19.70
C TYR A 88 -10.02 -2.38 20.59
N LEU A 89 -11.07 -2.97 20.02
CA LEU A 89 -12.35 -3.21 20.67
C LEU A 89 -12.29 -4.43 21.60
N LYS A 90 -11.53 -5.46 21.19
CA LYS A 90 -11.39 -6.70 21.95
C LYS A 90 -10.05 -7.34 21.66
N LYS A 91 -9.33 -7.76 22.72
CA LYS A 91 -8.10 -8.54 22.63
C LYS A 91 -8.27 -9.87 23.35
N LEU A 92 -8.23 -10.96 22.61
CA LEU A 92 -8.24 -12.30 23.18
C LEU A 92 -6.81 -12.82 23.23
N ARG A 93 -6.34 -13.12 24.43
CA ARG A 93 -4.97 -13.58 24.64
C ARG A 93 -4.94 -15.04 25.11
N LYS A 94 -3.97 -15.79 24.61
CA LYS A 94 -3.82 -17.22 24.91
C LYS A 94 -3.52 -17.51 26.38
N ASP A 95 -2.91 -16.57 27.10
CA ASP A 95 -2.66 -16.69 28.55
C ASP A 95 -3.96 -16.69 29.37
N VAL A 96 -5.04 -16.12 28.83
CA VAL A 96 -6.35 -16.01 29.50
C VAL A 96 -7.38 -16.98 28.92
N GLN A 97 -7.32 -17.27 27.61
CA GLN A 97 -8.27 -18.16 26.93
C GLN A 97 -7.53 -19.14 26.00
N GLN A 98 -7.88 -20.42 26.08
CA GLN A 98 -7.26 -21.46 25.25
C GLN A 98 -7.67 -21.30 23.78
N THR A 99 -6.83 -20.63 23.00
CA THR A 99 -6.93 -20.53 21.54
C THR A 99 -6.12 -21.65 20.88
N TRP A 100 -6.72 -22.31 19.87
CA TRP A 100 -6.17 -23.53 19.27
C TRP A 100 -4.81 -23.30 18.59
N ILE A 101 -4.72 -22.31 17.69
CA ILE A 101 -3.54 -22.08 16.84
C ILE A 101 -2.95 -20.67 17.05
N PHE A 102 -3.79 -19.68 17.32
CA PHE A 102 -3.36 -18.29 17.44
C PHE A 102 -2.99 -17.93 18.88
N THR A 103 -1.95 -17.13 19.05
CA THR A 103 -1.52 -16.60 20.34
C THR A 103 -2.43 -15.46 20.79
N ASN A 104 -2.82 -14.58 19.87
CA ASN A 104 -3.78 -13.51 20.14
C ASN A 104 -4.76 -13.35 18.97
N ILE A 105 -5.98 -12.90 19.30
CA ILE A 105 -7.01 -12.51 18.34
C ILE A 105 -7.49 -11.12 18.74
N ASP A 106 -7.23 -10.15 17.89
CA ASP A 106 -7.49 -8.74 18.18
C ASP A 106 -8.52 -8.19 17.18
N LEU A 107 -9.68 -7.77 17.69
CA LEU A 107 -10.70 -7.07 16.93
C LEU A 107 -10.53 -5.57 17.12
N TYR A 108 -10.48 -4.83 16.03
CA TYR A 108 -10.28 -3.39 16.05
C TYR A 108 -11.12 -2.66 15.00
N SER A 109 -11.26 -1.36 15.16
CA SER A 109 -11.85 -0.46 14.18
C SER A 109 -11.00 0.80 14.08
N GLY A 110 -11.08 1.54 12.99
CA GLY A 110 -10.24 2.71 12.84
C GLY A 110 -10.63 3.61 11.69
N VAL A 111 -9.85 4.67 11.58
CA VAL A 111 -9.86 5.60 10.45
C VAL A 111 -8.52 5.49 9.73
N TYR A 112 -8.51 5.68 8.43
CA TYR A 112 -7.27 5.77 7.67
C TYR A 112 -7.29 6.93 6.68
N ALA A 113 -6.09 7.34 6.31
CA ALA A 113 -5.83 8.26 5.22
C ALA A 113 -4.67 7.69 4.40
N ASN A 114 -4.78 7.81 3.09
CA ASN A 114 -3.80 7.27 2.15
C ASN A 114 -3.62 8.26 1.01
N ALA A 115 -2.38 8.47 0.59
CA ALA A 115 -2.03 9.29 -0.55
C ALA A 115 -1.07 8.52 -1.43
N MET A 116 -1.27 8.62 -2.74
CA MET A 116 -0.40 7.99 -3.72
C MET A 116 -0.14 8.90 -4.91
N THR A 117 1.03 8.72 -5.49
CA THR A 117 1.41 9.31 -6.76
C THR A 117 2.12 8.25 -7.57
N TYR A 118 1.72 8.09 -8.82
CA TYR A 118 2.31 7.14 -9.73
C TYR A 118 2.22 7.62 -11.16
N ASN A 119 3.17 7.16 -11.96
CA ASN A 119 3.21 7.40 -13.38
C ASN A 119 2.89 6.08 -14.07
N GLU A 120 2.04 6.15 -15.07
CA GLU A 120 1.58 5.02 -15.87
C GLU A 120 1.87 5.29 -17.34
N GLU A 121 2.59 4.36 -17.98
CA GLU A 121 2.80 4.31 -19.42
C GLU A 121 2.04 3.10 -19.96
N GLU A 122 1.03 3.36 -20.79
CA GLU A 122 0.20 2.34 -21.41
C GLU A 122 0.35 2.38 -22.93
N VAL A 123 0.53 1.21 -23.55
CA VAL A 123 0.43 1.03 -25.00
C VAL A 123 -1.05 1.08 -25.39
N TRP A 124 -1.51 2.27 -25.79
CA TRP A 124 -2.91 2.50 -26.16
C TRP A 124 -3.28 1.95 -27.54
N ASN A 125 -2.35 1.99 -28.50
CA ASN A 125 -2.61 1.52 -29.86
C ASN A 125 -1.32 1.14 -30.59
N SER A 126 -1.36 0.03 -31.33
CA SER A 126 -0.30 -0.37 -32.27
C SER A 126 -0.91 -0.56 -33.65
N TYR A 127 -0.35 0.11 -34.66
CA TYR A 127 -0.77 -0.07 -36.05
C TYR A 127 0.43 -0.14 -36.99
N PHE A 128 0.25 -0.81 -38.13
CA PHE A 128 1.25 -0.87 -39.17
C PHE A 128 1.12 0.34 -40.10
N ASP A 129 2.18 1.13 -40.24
CA ASP A 129 2.23 2.24 -41.19
C ASP A 129 2.78 1.75 -42.55
N PRO A 130 1.95 1.69 -43.61
CA PRO A 130 2.38 1.23 -44.92
C PRO A 130 3.33 2.20 -45.64
N VAL A 131 3.45 3.46 -45.19
CA VAL A 131 4.34 4.45 -45.80
C VAL A 131 5.77 4.25 -45.33
N THR A 132 5.96 4.03 -44.03
CA THR A 132 7.27 3.78 -43.42
C THR A 132 7.64 2.29 -43.36
N ASN A 133 6.66 1.40 -43.59
CA ASN A 133 6.79 -0.06 -43.48
C ASN A 133 7.28 -0.49 -42.07
N MET A 134 6.80 0.23 -41.04
CA MET A 134 7.12 0.01 -39.62
C MET A 134 5.84 -0.10 -38.80
N GLU A 135 5.93 -0.81 -37.67
CA GLU A 135 4.90 -0.79 -36.64
C GLU A 135 5.07 0.48 -35.79
N VAL A 136 4.00 1.24 -35.66
CA VAL A 136 3.94 2.45 -34.85
C VAL A 136 3.14 2.13 -33.59
N THR A 137 3.80 2.25 -32.44
CA THR A 137 3.20 2.09 -31.11
C THR A 137 2.96 3.46 -30.52
N ARG A 138 1.72 3.75 -30.14
CA ARG A 138 1.36 4.95 -29.39
C ARG A 138 1.28 4.61 -27.91
N THR A 139 2.09 5.32 -27.13
CA THR A 139 2.05 5.26 -25.68
C THR A 139 1.27 6.45 -25.13
N ARG A 140 0.54 6.20 -24.05
CA ARG A 140 -0.11 7.21 -23.25
C ARG A 140 0.62 7.28 -21.92
N ASN A 141 1.06 8.47 -21.55
CA ASN A 141 1.67 8.72 -20.25
C ASN A 141 0.65 9.45 -19.38
N SER A 142 0.43 8.93 -18.18
CA SER A 142 -0.49 9.52 -17.22
C SER A 142 0.23 9.70 -15.89
N ASP A 143 0.25 10.94 -15.39
CA ASP A 143 0.71 11.26 -14.05
C ASP A 143 -0.51 11.34 -13.13
N ILE A 144 -0.58 10.42 -12.17
CA ILE A 144 -1.77 10.24 -11.34
C ILE A 144 -1.43 10.58 -9.89
N PHE A 145 -2.20 11.49 -9.32
CA PHE A 145 -2.23 11.75 -7.89
C PHE A 145 -3.58 11.32 -7.33
N ALA A 146 -3.58 10.59 -6.21
CA ALA A 146 -4.80 10.25 -5.51
C ALA A 146 -4.64 10.37 -4.00
N ALA A 147 -5.73 10.79 -3.37
CA ALA A 147 -5.87 10.83 -1.93
C ALA A 147 -7.17 10.14 -1.54
N GLU A 148 -7.11 9.27 -0.54
CA GLU A 148 -8.27 8.56 -0.02
C GLU A 148 -8.30 8.57 1.50
N GLY A 149 -9.50 8.43 2.04
CA GLY A 149 -9.70 8.29 3.47
C GLY A 149 -10.97 7.51 3.76
N GLY A 150 -11.01 6.88 4.92
CA GLY A 150 -12.11 5.99 5.22
C GLY A 150 -12.14 5.45 6.63
N LEU A 151 -13.11 4.58 6.86
CA LEU A 151 -13.32 3.86 8.10
C LEU A 151 -13.18 2.37 7.83
N PHE A 152 -12.66 1.62 8.79
CA PHE A 152 -12.53 0.18 8.69
C PHE A 152 -12.79 -0.52 10.02
N VAL A 153 -13.05 -1.81 9.91
CA VAL A 153 -12.98 -2.81 10.99
C VAL A 153 -11.96 -3.85 10.58
N GLY A 154 -11.25 -4.40 11.55
CA GLY A 154 -10.22 -5.40 11.27
C GLY A 154 -10.11 -6.47 12.34
N LEU A 155 -9.59 -7.60 11.93
CA LEU A 155 -9.30 -8.77 12.74
C LEU A 155 -7.83 -9.14 12.54
N GLU A 156 -7.05 -9.00 13.60
CA GLU A 156 -5.64 -9.39 13.62
C GLU A 156 -5.48 -10.74 14.35
N LEU A 157 -4.95 -11.72 13.64
CA LEU A 157 -4.63 -13.05 14.16
C LEU A 157 -3.11 -13.18 14.32
N VAL A 158 -2.65 -13.24 15.57
CA VAL A 158 -1.23 -13.40 15.88
C VAL A 158 -0.89 -14.87 15.97
N ALA A 159 -0.32 -15.45 14.92
CA ALA A 159 0.10 -16.86 14.91
C ALA A 159 1.35 -17.08 15.75
N SER A 160 2.32 -16.16 15.70
CA SER A 160 3.55 -16.23 16.50
C SER A 160 4.07 -14.82 16.82
N LYS A 161 5.19 -14.72 17.56
CA LYS A 161 5.88 -13.43 17.81
C LYS A 161 6.28 -12.68 16.53
N ARG A 162 6.30 -13.35 15.36
CA ARG A 162 6.78 -12.80 14.08
C ARG A 162 5.75 -12.84 12.96
N ILE A 163 4.66 -13.59 13.12
CA ILE A 163 3.68 -13.84 12.07
C ILE A 163 2.33 -13.35 12.57
N VAL A 164 1.80 -12.37 11.84
CA VAL A 164 0.51 -11.74 12.07
C VAL A 164 -0.25 -11.82 10.75
N ILE A 165 -1.50 -12.24 10.83
CA ILE A 165 -2.42 -12.23 9.69
C ILE A 165 -3.47 -11.17 10.01
N ASP A 166 -3.55 -10.15 9.17
CA ASP A 166 -4.42 -9.00 9.39
C ASP A 166 -5.48 -8.95 8.29
N PHE A 167 -6.76 -8.98 8.70
CA PHE A 167 -7.90 -8.84 7.79
C PHE A 167 -8.59 -7.53 8.07
N THR A 168 -8.71 -6.67 7.06
CA THR A 168 -9.42 -5.39 7.17
C THR A 168 -10.57 -5.35 6.17
N LEU A 169 -11.68 -4.75 6.60
CA LEU A 169 -12.83 -4.45 5.76
C LEU A 169 -13.30 -3.04 6.08
N GLY A 170 -13.55 -2.22 5.07
CA GLY A 170 -13.91 -0.84 5.27
C GLY A 170 -14.54 -0.20 4.04
N GLY A 171 -14.99 1.04 4.24
CA GLY A 171 -15.46 1.92 3.18
C GLY A 171 -14.54 3.13 3.05
N ARG A 172 -14.39 3.63 1.83
CA ARG A 172 -13.48 4.73 1.50
C ARG A 172 -14.10 5.76 0.56
N VAL A 173 -13.61 6.98 0.66
CA VAL A 173 -13.83 8.06 -0.31
C VAL A 173 -12.48 8.40 -0.93
N ARG A 174 -12.42 8.47 -2.25
CA ARG A 174 -11.20 8.73 -3.02
C ARG A 174 -11.38 9.96 -3.91
N TYR A 175 -10.37 10.80 -3.92
CA TYR A 175 -10.17 11.87 -4.89
C TYR A 175 -8.95 11.50 -5.75
N SER A 176 -9.05 11.70 -7.05
CA SER A 176 -7.94 11.49 -7.98
C SER A 176 -7.87 12.64 -8.97
N ASP A 177 -6.64 13.06 -9.24
CA ASP A 177 -6.28 14.00 -10.28
C ASP A 177 -5.37 13.27 -11.27
N VAL A 178 -5.68 13.39 -12.56
CA VAL A 178 -5.03 12.65 -13.64
C VAL A 178 -4.59 13.66 -14.69
N ASP A 179 -3.29 13.77 -14.88
CA ASP A 179 -2.70 14.56 -15.95
C ASP A 179 -2.24 13.63 -17.07
N ASP A 180 -2.89 13.74 -18.23
CA ASP A 180 -2.65 12.87 -19.38
C ASP A 180 -1.80 13.61 -20.41
N GLU A 181 -0.60 13.10 -20.69
CA GLU A 181 0.19 13.50 -21.84
C GLU A 181 0.03 12.47 -22.96
N ILE A 182 -0.83 12.79 -23.92
CA ILE A 182 -0.92 12.06 -25.18
C ILE A 182 0.06 12.73 -26.13
N ILE A 183 1.11 12.03 -26.54
CA ILE A 183 2.03 12.49 -27.60
C ILE A 183 1.29 12.34 -28.94
N PRO A 184 0.72 13.41 -29.53
CA PRO A 184 -0.11 13.28 -30.73
C PRO A 184 0.82 13.32 -31.95
N GLU A 185 0.93 12.21 -32.67
CA GLU A 185 1.50 12.26 -34.04
C GLU A 185 0.45 12.67 -35.09
N ASP A 186 -0.85 12.66 -34.77
CA ASP A 186 -1.92 13.00 -35.71
C ASP A 186 -2.82 14.16 -35.19
N PRO A 187 -2.78 15.35 -35.83
CA PRO A 187 -3.57 16.51 -35.42
C PRO A 187 -5.09 16.39 -35.66
N ASN A 188 -5.57 15.30 -36.29
CA ASN A 188 -6.99 15.13 -36.61
C ASN A 188 -7.76 14.19 -35.67
N TYR A 189 -7.12 13.60 -34.65
CA TYR A 189 -7.78 12.64 -33.77
C TYR A 189 -8.44 13.34 -32.57
N GLN A 190 -9.78 13.30 -32.46
CA GLN A 190 -10.52 13.81 -31.30
C GLN A 190 -10.77 12.69 -30.28
N TYR A 191 -10.43 12.96 -29.02
CA TYR A 191 -10.54 12.00 -27.92
C TYR A 191 -11.70 12.35 -26.99
N TYR A 192 -12.41 11.33 -26.49
CA TYR A 192 -13.41 11.45 -25.43
C TYR A 192 -12.92 10.67 -24.21
N ASN A 193 -12.43 11.37 -23.19
CA ASN A 193 -12.08 10.76 -21.90
C ASN A 193 -13.37 10.56 -21.08
N TYR A 194 -13.76 9.31 -20.88
CA TYR A 194 -14.69 8.92 -19.82
C TYR A 194 -13.90 8.11 -18.80
N TYR A 195 -13.58 8.71 -17.66
CA TYR A 195 -13.11 7.97 -16.49
C TYR A 195 -14.33 7.72 -15.60
N ASP A 196 -14.69 6.45 -15.41
CA ASP A 196 -15.66 6.08 -14.37
C ASP A 196 -14.94 5.87 -13.04
N VAL A 197 -15.62 6.16 -11.94
CA VAL A 197 -15.10 6.03 -10.55
C VAL A 197 -14.78 4.57 -10.21
N PHE A 198 -15.23 3.62 -11.04
CA PHE A 198 -15.06 2.19 -10.86
C PHE A 198 -13.93 1.55 -11.68
N ASP A 199 -13.30 2.27 -12.62
CA ASP A 199 -12.28 1.68 -13.52
C ASP A 199 -10.89 1.55 -12.87
N LEU A 200 -10.70 2.01 -11.63
CA LEU A 200 -9.41 1.99 -10.90
C LEU A 200 -9.42 1.03 -9.69
N GLY A 201 -10.26 -0.01 -9.73
CA GLY A 201 -10.49 -0.98 -8.64
C GLY A 201 -9.87 -2.35 -8.89
#